data_AF-A0A843K199-F1
#
_entry.id   AF-A0A843K199-F1
#
_cell.length_a   1.000
_cell.length_b   1.000
_cell.length_c   1.000
_cell.angle_alpha   90.00
_cell.angle_beta   90.00
_cell.angle_gamma   90.00
#
_symmetry.space_group_name_H-M   'P 1'
#
loop_
_entity.id
_entity.type
_entity.pdbx_description
1 polymer ?
#
loop_
_entity_poly.entity_id
_entity_poly.type
_entity_poly.pdbx_seq_one_letter_code
_entity_poly.pdbx_strand_id
1 'polypeptide(L)'
;MTGTADDWKAAGLNLSHRPSIRTRAEYMPRINADLLATYEFVAAGGAQIVDARLPRDYEIGSIPGAVNIPYEYALDNDSLRSREQLQEIFSGIGKDRAVVVYTNVGIEAAITWFALERLGFDARLYSWRSWLEMQPQFGFELAEIKAEPNPVKASQPVYITAILQSASANSTRNSPEGNSSRGEDELEVKGCATCGFGSPQGFADLNRKDGAVQIGSSGVAPSSSEISGQRADRILRCTAVINFPDGSEAARMNLLETTTGKYMGIWNAEMQPGIYTVSIVATADGNSETFADVLEIEVRA
;
A
#
# COMPACT_ATOMS: atom_id res chain seq x y z
N MET A 1 -34.19 -9.80 20.93
CA MET A 1 -34.40 -8.92 22.09
C MET A 1 -33.79 -7.58 21.73
N THR A 2 -34.50 -6.49 21.98
CA THR A 2 -33.94 -5.13 21.87
C THR A 2 -33.56 -4.70 23.27
N GLY A 3 -32.38 -4.09 23.44
CA GLY A 3 -31.85 -3.72 24.75
C GLY A 3 -31.04 -4.82 25.44
N THR A 4 -30.62 -4.48 26.65
CA THR A 4 -29.70 -5.24 27.51
C THR A 4 -30.45 -6.12 28.53
N ALA A 5 -29.69 -6.96 29.25
CA ALA A 5 -30.25 -7.70 30.38
C ALA A 5 -30.76 -6.78 31.51
N ASP A 6 -30.18 -5.58 31.66
CA ASP A 6 -30.62 -4.60 32.64
C ASP A 6 -31.96 -3.97 32.25
N ASP A 7 -32.20 -3.73 30.94
CA ASP A 7 -33.50 -3.28 30.45
C ASP A 7 -34.60 -4.31 30.75
N TRP A 8 -34.30 -5.60 30.57
CA TRP A 8 -35.22 -6.69 30.92
C TRP A 8 -35.57 -6.70 32.41
N LYS A 9 -34.56 -6.47 33.27
CA LYS A 9 -34.73 -6.37 34.72
C LYS A 9 -35.53 -5.12 35.11
N ALA A 10 -35.24 -3.98 34.51
CA ALA A 10 -35.95 -2.72 34.74
C ALA A 10 -37.43 -2.80 34.34
N ALA A 11 -37.74 -3.57 33.28
CA ALA A 11 -39.10 -3.85 32.85
C ALA A 11 -39.88 -4.81 33.78
N GLY A 12 -39.27 -5.31 34.87
CA GLY A 12 -39.91 -6.23 35.81
C GLY A 12 -40.22 -7.60 35.22
N LEU A 13 -39.55 -7.98 34.13
CA LEU A 13 -39.75 -9.26 33.46
C LEU A 13 -39.10 -10.40 34.25
N ASN A 14 -39.63 -11.61 34.05
CA ASN A 14 -39.19 -12.78 34.81
C ASN A 14 -37.70 -13.08 34.61
N LEU A 15 -37.00 -13.30 35.72
CA LEU A 15 -35.60 -13.72 35.78
C LEU A 15 -35.51 -15.09 36.46
N SER A 16 -34.56 -15.91 36.04
CA SER A 16 -34.19 -17.15 36.73
C SER A 16 -32.79 -17.02 37.31
N HIS A 17 -32.64 -17.34 38.60
CA HIS A 17 -31.34 -17.46 39.27
C HIS A 17 -30.86 -18.91 39.36
N ARG A 18 -31.63 -19.86 38.80
CA ARG A 18 -31.26 -21.27 38.75
C ARG A 18 -30.46 -21.54 37.47
N PRO A 19 -29.27 -22.16 37.56
CA PRO A 19 -28.51 -22.58 36.38
C PRO A 19 -29.36 -23.44 35.45
N SER A 20 -29.31 -23.15 34.15
CA SER A 20 -29.95 -23.98 33.14
C SER A 20 -29.01 -25.14 32.80
N ILE A 21 -29.38 -26.36 33.20
CA ILE A 21 -28.71 -27.58 32.72
C ILE A 21 -29.40 -27.99 31.42
N ARG A 22 -28.70 -27.87 30.30
CA ARG A 22 -29.18 -28.31 28.99
C ARG A 22 -28.65 -29.70 28.69
N THR A 23 -29.50 -30.60 28.23
CA THR A 23 -29.06 -31.91 27.74
C THR A 23 -28.19 -31.71 26.50
N ARG A 24 -27.18 -32.56 26.32
CA ARG A 24 -26.37 -32.58 25.10
C ARG A 24 -27.27 -32.71 23.88
N ALA A 25 -27.11 -31.80 22.93
CA ALA A 25 -27.74 -31.87 21.61
C ALA A 25 -26.66 -32.14 20.55
N GLU A 26 -27.02 -32.86 19.49
CA GLU A 26 -26.18 -32.92 18.30
C GLU A 26 -26.28 -31.60 17.53
N TYR A 27 -25.13 -31.00 17.26
CA TYR A 27 -25.03 -29.76 16.48
C TYR A 27 -24.00 -29.97 15.38
N MET A 28 -24.44 -29.85 14.13
CA MET A 28 -23.56 -29.91 12.96
C MET A 28 -23.39 -28.50 12.40
N PRO A 29 -22.22 -27.85 12.60
CA PRO A 29 -22.00 -26.49 12.15
C PRO A 29 -22.09 -26.38 10.62
N ARG A 30 -22.70 -25.31 10.13
CA ARG A 30 -22.71 -24.94 8.72
C ARG A 30 -22.15 -23.54 8.59
N ILE A 31 -21.03 -23.41 7.89
CA ILE A 31 -20.41 -22.11 7.62
C ILE A 31 -21.21 -21.44 6.50
N ASN A 32 -21.64 -20.21 6.73
CA ASN A 32 -22.19 -19.35 5.69
C ASN A 32 -21.08 -18.40 5.21
N ALA A 33 -20.42 -18.77 4.12
CA ALA A 33 -19.28 -18.01 3.59
C ALA A 33 -19.70 -16.64 3.03
N ASP A 34 -20.97 -16.48 2.62
CA ASP A 34 -21.46 -15.23 2.04
C ASP A 34 -21.50 -14.07 3.04
N LEU A 35 -21.46 -14.38 4.34
CA LEU A 35 -21.37 -13.37 5.41
C LEU A 35 -19.96 -12.78 5.55
N LEU A 36 -18.95 -13.38 4.91
CA LEU A 36 -17.55 -12.99 5.02
C LEU A 36 -17.04 -12.50 3.66
N ALA A 37 -16.29 -11.41 3.67
CA ALA A 37 -15.53 -10.97 2.50
C ALA A 37 -14.15 -11.65 2.45
N THR A 38 -13.61 -11.82 1.25
CA THR A 38 -12.21 -12.24 1.04
C THR A 38 -11.34 -11.04 0.70
N TYR A 39 -10.02 -11.20 0.79
CA TYR A 39 -9.08 -10.16 0.39
C TYR A 39 -9.27 -9.75 -1.07
N GLU A 40 -9.42 -10.70 -1.99
CA GLU A 40 -9.59 -10.44 -3.41
C GLU A 40 -10.87 -9.64 -3.67
N PHE A 41 -11.95 -9.95 -2.95
CA PHE A 41 -13.21 -9.22 -3.05
C PHE A 41 -13.06 -7.76 -2.59
N VAL A 42 -12.33 -7.53 -1.50
CA VAL A 42 -12.06 -6.19 -0.98
C VAL A 42 -11.11 -5.42 -1.91
N ALA A 43 -10.02 -6.06 -2.35
CA ALA A 43 -8.99 -5.46 -3.18
C ALA A 43 -9.45 -5.15 -4.62
N ALA A 44 -10.46 -5.87 -5.14
CA ALA A 44 -11.02 -5.63 -6.47
C ALA A 44 -11.76 -4.27 -6.59
N GLY A 45 -12.07 -3.60 -5.47
CA GLY A 45 -12.69 -2.28 -5.46
C GLY A 45 -14.19 -2.25 -5.83
N GLY A 46 -14.83 -3.41 -5.99
CA GLY A 46 -16.25 -3.52 -6.32
C GLY A 46 -17.20 -3.28 -5.14
N ALA A 47 -16.72 -3.43 -3.91
CA ALA A 47 -17.51 -3.21 -2.69
C ALA A 47 -17.31 -1.79 -2.12
N GLN A 48 -18.27 -1.33 -1.32
CA GLN A 48 -18.07 -0.17 -0.44
C GLN A 48 -17.49 -0.70 0.85
N ILE A 49 -16.50 0.01 1.38
CA ILE A 49 -15.79 -0.43 2.57
C ILE A 49 -16.13 0.53 3.70
N VAL A 50 -16.65 -0.01 4.79
CA VAL A 50 -16.98 0.71 6.01
C VAL A 50 -15.98 0.33 7.08
N ASP A 51 -15.13 1.27 7.45
CA ASP A 51 -14.27 1.16 8.61
C ASP A 51 -15.06 1.58 9.85
N ALA A 52 -15.46 0.60 10.65
CA ALA A 52 -16.27 0.82 11.85
C ALA A 52 -15.45 1.15 13.10
N ARG A 53 -14.15 1.39 12.97
CA ARG A 53 -13.27 1.82 14.07
C ARG A 53 -13.46 3.30 14.39
N LEU A 54 -12.85 3.73 15.48
CA LEU A 54 -12.84 5.15 15.87
C LEU A 54 -11.96 5.97 14.90
N PRO A 55 -12.25 7.27 14.69
CA PRO A 55 -11.56 8.10 13.69
C PRO A 55 -10.03 8.09 13.84
N ARG A 56 -9.52 8.10 15.07
CA ARG A 56 -8.08 8.02 15.35
C ARG A 56 -7.41 6.77 14.75
N ASP A 57 -8.11 5.63 14.74
CA ASP A 57 -7.55 4.36 14.25
C ASP A 57 -7.63 4.30 12.73
N TYR A 58 -8.66 4.93 12.15
CA TYR A 58 -8.81 5.13 10.71
C TYR A 58 -7.71 6.04 10.15
N GLU A 59 -7.36 7.11 10.85
CA GLU A 59 -6.30 8.06 10.46
C GLU A 59 -4.90 7.45 10.46
N ILE A 60 -4.63 6.49 11.36
CA ILE A 60 -3.35 5.77 11.41
C ILE A 60 -3.15 4.89 10.18
N GLY A 61 -4.24 4.36 9.62
CA GLY A 61 -4.21 3.56 8.41
C GLY A 61 -5.51 2.78 8.24
N SER A 62 -6.01 2.75 7.01
CA SER A 62 -7.27 2.13 6.65
C SER A 62 -7.16 1.39 5.31
N ILE A 63 -8.18 0.60 4.98
CA ILE A 63 -8.28 0.01 3.65
C ILE A 63 -8.53 1.15 2.64
N PRO A 64 -7.78 1.24 1.52
CA PRO A 64 -7.99 2.28 0.52
C PRO A 64 -9.44 2.33 0.03
N GLY A 65 -10.02 3.53 0.00
CA GLY A 65 -11.41 3.75 -0.38
C GLY A 65 -12.44 3.46 0.71
N ALA A 66 -12.02 3.10 1.94
CA ALA A 66 -12.93 2.96 3.06
C ALA A 66 -13.51 4.30 3.52
N VAL A 67 -14.76 4.28 3.96
CA VAL A 67 -15.42 5.39 4.65
C VAL A 67 -15.47 5.06 6.13
N ASN A 68 -15.06 5.99 6.98
CA ASN A 68 -15.12 5.80 8.43
C ASN A 68 -16.52 6.08 8.97
N ILE A 69 -17.16 5.06 9.54
CA ILE A 69 -18.45 5.16 10.24
C ILE A 69 -18.32 4.35 11.53
N PRO A 70 -17.86 4.97 12.64
CA PRO A 70 -17.67 4.28 13.91
C PRO A 70 -18.91 3.49 14.35
N TYR A 71 -18.72 2.26 14.84
CA TYR A 71 -19.82 1.38 15.23
C TYR A 71 -20.75 2.00 16.29
N GLU A 72 -20.21 2.89 17.12
CA GLU A 72 -20.95 3.61 18.16
C GLU A 72 -22.10 4.45 17.59
N TYR A 73 -22.00 4.88 16.33
CA TYR A 73 -23.05 5.65 15.69
C TYR A 73 -24.30 4.82 15.49
N ALA A 74 -24.18 3.51 15.28
CA ALA A 74 -25.32 2.60 15.17
C ALA A 74 -26.03 2.35 16.51
N LEU A 75 -25.46 2.81 17.63
CA LEU A 75 -25.98 2.58 18.98
C LEU A 75 -26.50 3.85 19.65
N ASP A 76 -27.49 3.66 20.52
CA ASP A 76 -28.02 4.62 21.47
C ASP A 76 -28.28 3.90 22.79
N ASN A 77 -27.52 4.24 23.84
CA ASN A 77 -27.56 3.57 25.15
C ASN A 77 -27.52 2.03 25.06
N ASP A 78 -26.48 1.49 24.43
CA ASP A 78 -26.26 0.05 24.21
C ASP A 78 -27.35 -0.68 23.39
N SER A 79 -28.31 0.06 22.84
CA SER A 79 -29.33 -0.45 21.93
C SER A 79 -29.08 0.03 20.51
N LEU A 80 -29.45 -0.79 19.53
CA LEU A 80 -29.41 -0.37 18.13
C LEU A 80 -30.37 0.81 17.92
N ARG A 81 -29.91 1.86 17.22
CA ARG A 81 -30.73 3.01 16.84
C ARG A 81 -31.94 2.59 15.99
N SER A 82 -32.92 3.50 15.92
CA SER A 82 -34.11 3.33 15.07
C SER A 82 -33.74 3.19 13.60
N ARG A 83 -34.65 2.60 12.80
CA ARG A 83 -34.45 2.40 11.37
C ARG A 83 -34.15 3.72 10.65
N GLU A 84 -34.87 4.77 11.02
CA GLU A 84 -34.79 6.11 10.42
C GLU A 84 -33.42 6.75 10.71
N GLN A 85 -32.95 6.67 11.96
CA GLN A 85 -31.61 7.16 12.33
C GLN A 85 -30.50 6.39 11.63
N LEU A 86 -30.63 5.06 11.53
CA LEU A 86 -29.65 4.25 10.81
C LEU A 86 -29.62 4.61 9.31
N GLN A 87 -30.77 4.90 8.70
CA GLN A 87 -30.82 5.36 7.30
C GLN A 87 -30.07 6.68 7.11
N GLU A 88 -30.15 7.59 8.07
CA GLU A 88 -29.40 8.84 8.06
C GLU A 88 -27.89 8.60 8.19
N ILE A 89 -27.48 7.78 9.17
CA ILE A 89 -26.08 7.42 9.43
C ILE A 89 -25.43 6.77 8.19
N PHE A 90 -26.13 5.86 7.53
CA PHE A 90 -25.63 5.14 6.35
C PHE A 90 -26.06 5.78 5.02
N SER A 91 -26.50 7.04 5.02
CA SER A 91 -27.01 7.72 3.81
C SER A 91 -25.98 7.83 2.68
N GLY A 92 -24.69 7.83 3.00
CA GLY A 92 -23.59 7.80 2.03
C GLY A 92 -23.29 6.43 1.42
N ILE A 93 -23.97 5.37 1.85
CA ILE A 93 -23.75 4.00 1.40
C ILE A 93 -24.91 3.57 0.50
N GLY A 94 -24.59 3.20 -0.75
CA GLY A 94 -25.57 2.68 -1.71
C GLY A 94 -26.02 1.24 -1.42
N LYS A 95 -27.16 0.82 -1.96
CA LYS A 95 -27.62 -0.59 -1.89
C LYS A 95 -27.38 -1.38 -3.17
N ASP A 96 -26.86 -0.71 -4.20
CA ASP A 96 -26.55 -1.23 -5.53
C ASP A 96 -25.30 -2.10 -5.56
N ARG A 97 -24.46 -2.02 -4.53
CA ARG A 97 -23.24 -2.80 -4.38
C ARG A 97 -23.07 -3.28 -2.93
N ALA A 98 -22.39 -4.41 -2.76
CA ALA A 98 -22.13 -4.99 -1.45
C ALA A 98 -21.33 -4.04 -0.55
N VAL A 99 -21.58 -4.16 0.76
CA VAL A 99 -20.91 -3.39 1.81
C VAL A 99 -20.03 -4.32 2.62
N VAL A 100 -18.74 -4.00 2.71
CA VAL A 100 -17.79 -4.71 3.58
C VAL A 100 -17.55 -3.89 4.83
N VAL A 101 -17.71 -4.50 5.99
CA VAL A 101 -17.52 -3.85 7.29
C VAL A 101 -16.36 -4.50 8.02
N TYR A 102 -15.48 -3.70 8.63
CA TYR A 102 -14.43 -4.23 9.48
C TYR A 102 -14.16 -3.36 10.72
N THR A 103 -13.58 -4.00 11.74
CA THR A 103 -12.85 -3.36 12.84
C THR A 103 -11.53 -4.09 13.05
N ASN A 104 -10.81 -3.79 14.13
CA ASN A 104 -9.55 -4.46 14.43
C ASN A 104 -9.73 -5.97 14.70
N VAL A 105 -10.82 -6.34 15.41
CA VAL A 105 -11.07 -7.73 15.87
C VAL A 105 -12.42 -8.30 15.41
N GLY A 106 -13.26 -7.49 14.75
CA GLY A 106 -14.51 -7.92 14.10
C GLY A 106 -15.75 -7.97 15.00
N ILE A 107 -15.60 -7.90 16.33
CA ILE A 107 -16.75 -7.94 17.26
C ILE A 107 -17.64 -6.72 17.06
N GLU A 108 -17.06 -5.53 17.05
CA GLU A 108 -17.80 -4.28 16.87
C GLU A 108 -18.27 -4.10 15.41
N ALA A 109 -17.53 -4.69 14.45
CA ALA A 109 -17.96 -4.74 13.06
C ALA A 109 -19.32 -5.47 12.91
N ALA A 110 -19.57 -6.49 13.74
CA ALA A 110 -20.85 -7.21 13.75
C ALA A 110 -22.04 -6.32 14.10
N ILE A 111 -21.84 -5.27 14.92
CA ILE A 111 -22.90 -4.31 15.28
C ILE A 111 -23.31 -3.50 14.04
N THR A 112 -22.31 -2.95 13.35
CA THR A 112 -22.51 -2.18 12.12
C THR A 112 -23.05 -3.05 10.99
N TRP A 113 -22.52 -4.26 10.83
CA TRP A 113 -23.06 -5.26 9.89
C TRP A 113 -24.53 -5.56 10.18
N PHE A 114 -24.89 -5.82 11.44
CA PHE A 114 -26.28 -6.10 11.82
C PHE A 114 -27.19 -4.89 11.55
N ALA A 115 -26.71 -3.66 11.76
CA ALA A 115 -27.44 -2.45 11.42
C ALA A 115 -27.76 -2.37 9.91
N LEU A 116 -26.76 -2.64 9.07
CA LEU A 116 -26.89 -2.65 7.61
C LEU A 116 -27.82 -3.77 7.12
N GLU A 117 -27.70 -4.98 7.67
CA GLU A 117 -28.63 -6.09 7.40
C GLU A 117 -30.08 -5.72 7.71
N ARG A 118 -30.32 -5.05 8.85
CA ARG A 118 -31.67 -4.59 9.24
C ARG A 118 -32.21 -3.53 8.28
N LEU A 119 -31.34 -2.76 7.64
CA LEU A 119 -31.70 -1.83 6.58
C LEU A 119 -31.88 -2.51 5.22
N GLY A 120 -31.43 -3.75 5.04
CA GLY A 120 -31.52 -4.53 3.80
C GLY A 120 -30.39 -4.25 2.81
N PHE A 121 -29.17 -4.05 3.32
CA PHE A 121 -27.94 -4.06 2.51
C PHE A 121 -27.41 -5.51 2.38
N ASP A 122 -26.70 -5.81 1.28
CA ASP A 122 -25.82 -6.99 1.20
C ASP A 122 -24.53 -6.65 1.95
N ALA A 123 -24.49 -6.98 3.25
CA ALA A 123 -23.38 -6.64 4.12
C ALA A 123 -22.54 -7.87 4.46
N ARG A 124 -21.21 -7.72 4.43
CA ARG A 124 -20.25 -8.77 4.76
C ARG A 124 -19.23 -8.28 5.76
N LEU A 125 -18.76 -9.17 6.62
CA LEU A 125 -17.69 -8.90 7.58
C LEU A 125 -16.32 -9.17 6.98
N TYR A 126 -15.35 -8.35 7.34
CA TYR A 126 -13.95 -8.55 6.97
C TYR A 126 -13.01 -8.28 8.15
N SER A 127 -11.81 -8.84 8.05
CA SER A 127 -10.77 -8.78 9.07
C SER A 127 -9.70 -7.77 8.67
N TRP A 128 -9.49 -6.74 9.51
CA TRP A 128 -8.37 -5.80 9.36
C TRP A 128 -7.01 -6.52 9.38
N ARG A 129 -6.87 -7.53 10.23
CA ARG A 129 -5.66 -8.36 10.28
C ARG A 129 -5.42 -9.08 8.95
N SER A 130 -6.46 -9.63 8.34
CA SER A 130 -6.37 -10.29 7.04
C SER A 130 -5.99 -9.30 5.94
N TRP A 131 -6.48 -8.05 6.01
CA TRP A 131 -6.00 -6.98 5.13
C TRP A 131 -4.49 -6.84 5.25
N LEU A 132 -3.97 -6.59 6.45
CA LEU A 132 -2.54 -6.37 6.71
C LEU A 132 -1.66 -7.55 6.28
N GLU A 133 -2.09 -8.79 6.56
CA GLU A 133 -1.33 -9.99 6.22
C GLU A 133 -1.29 -10.26 4.71
N MET A 134 -2.37 -9.94 3.99
CA MET A 134 -2.51 -10.23 2.56
C MET A 134 -2.14 -9.05 1.67
N GLN A 135 -1.80 -7.89 2.23
CA GLN A 135 -1.21 -6.81 1.44
C GLN A 135 0.00 -7.38 0.69
N PRO A 136 0.18 -7.03 -0.60
CA PRO A 136 1.32 -7.52 -1.34
C PRO A 136 2.56 -7.01 -0.61
N GLN A 137 3.35 -7.91 -0.04
CA GLN A 137 4.61 -7.53 0.58
C GLN A 137 5.49 -6.89 -0.50
N PHE A 138 6.29 -5.90 -0.12
CA PHE A 138 7.32 -5.41 -1.04
C PHE A 138 8.24 -6.58 -1.37
N GLY A 139 8.13 -7.09 -2.60
CA GLY A 139 8.60 -8.43 -2.95
C GLY A 139 10.09 -8.50 -3.29
N PHE A 140 10.86 -7.47 -2.91
CA PHE A 140 12.25 -7.30 -3.26
C PHE A 140 13.08 -6.97 -2.02
N GLU A 141 14.30 -7.48 -2.01
CA GLU A 141 15.31 -7.16 -1.02
C GLU A 141 16.45 -6.41 -1.70
N LEU A 142 17.09 -5.49 -0.99
CA LEU A 142 18.33 -4.87 -1.45
C LEU A 142 19.49 -5.88 -1.32
N ALA A 143 19.91 -6.46 -2.44
CA ALA A 143 20.96 -7.46 -2.52
C ALA A 143 22.37 -6.85 -2.42
N GLU A 144 22.57 -5.72 -3.09
CA GLU A 144 23.84 -4.99 -3.10
C GLU A 144 23.57 -3.49 -3.23
N ILE A 145 24.41 -2.68 -2.62
CA ILE A 145 24.46 -1.24 -2.87
C ILE A 145 25.90 -0.77 -2.81
N LYS A 146 26.28 0.11 -3.74
CA LYS A 146 27.63 0.69 -3.77
C LYS A 146 27.64 2.08 -4.40
N ALA A 147 28.65 2.85 -4.03
CA ALA A 147 29.01 4.12 -4.64
C ALA A 147 30.42 4.04 -5.22
N GLU A 148 30.59 4.46 -6.48
CA GLU A 148 31.90 4.51 -7.14
C GLU A 148 32.08 5.85 -7.87
N PRO A 149 33.16 6.61 -7.64
CA PRO A 149 34.19 6.38 -6.62
C PRO A 149 33.66 6.66 -5.20
N ASN A 150 34.21 5.95 -4.22
CA ASN A 150 34.02 6.22 -2.79
C ASN A 150 35.33 5.87 -2.06
N PRO A 151 36.07 6.83 -1.48
CA PRO A 151 35.73 8.25 -1.31
C PRO A 151 35.72 9.03 -2.64
N VAL A 152 34.90 10.08 -2.70
CA VAL A 152 34.79 11.01 -3.85
C VAL A 152 35.35 12.38 -3.49
N LYS A 153 35.87 13.13 -4.46
CA LYS A 153 36.23 14.55 -4.24
C LYS A 153 35.02 15.45 -4.45
N ALA A 154 34.97 16.56 -3.74
CA ALA A 154 33.92 17.57 -3.90
C ALA A 154 33.77 17.96 -5.38
N SER A 155 32.51 18.14 -5.81
CA SER A 155 32.12 18.45 -7.19
C SER A 155 32.44 17.37 -8.23
N GLN A 156 32.80 16.14 -7.83
CA GLN A 156 32.88 15.00 -8.74
C GLN A 156 31.60 14.16 -8.70
N PRO A 157 31.23 13.51 -9.83
CA PRO A 157 30.11 12.59 -9.87
C PRO A 157 30.45 11.28 -9.14
N VAL A 158 29.48 10.76 -8.39
CA VAL A 158 29.45 9.42 -7.81
C VAL A 158 28.36 8.62 -8.49
N TYR A 159 28.69 7.42 -8.95
CA TYR A 159 27.73 6.46 -9.45
C TYR A 159 27.21 5.61 -8.29
N ILE A 160 25.92 5.74 -8.00
CA ILE A 160 25.24 4.90 -7.01
C ILE A 160 24.58 3.75 -7.75
N THR A 161 24.96 2.53 -7.40
CA THR A 161 24.38 1.30 -7.95
C THR A 161 23.66 0.55 -6.84
N ALA A 162 22.40 0.16 -7.08
CA ALA A 162 21.62 -0.69 -6.20
C ALA A 162 21.14 -1.92 -6.97
N ILE A 163 21.27 -3.10 -6.36
CA ILE A 163 20.76 -4.36 -6.89
C ILE A 163 19.61 -4.81 -6.01
N LEU A 164 18.42 -4.93 -6.59
CA LEU A 164 17.21 -5.44 -5.95
C LEU A 164 16.90 -6.83 -6.50
N GLN A 165 16.69 -7.79 -5.61
CA GLN A 165 16.36 -9.16 -5.97
C GLN A 165 15.03 -9.58 -5.36
N SER A 166 14.30 -10.49 -6.01
CA SER A 166 13.06 -10.99 -5.43
C SER A 166 13.34 -11.80 -4.16
N ALA A 167 12.65 -11.49 -3.07
CA ALA A 167 12.79 -12.15 -1.77
C ALA A 167 12.57 -13.69 -1.83
N SER A 168 11.82 -14.19 -2.80
CA SER A 168 11.55 -15.63 -2.97
C SER A 168 12.72 -16.43 -3.59
N ALA A 169 13.74 -15.77 -4.15
CA ALA A 169 14.81 -16.44 -4.91
C ALA A 169 15.93 -17.06 -4.04
N ASN A 170 15.96 -16.80 -2.73
CA ASN A 170 17.02 -17.26 -1.83
C ASN A 170 16.85 -18.69 -1.28
N SER A 171 15.80 -19.42 -1.70
CA SER A 171 15.55 -20.80 -1.24
C SER A 171 15.96 -21.88 -2.24
N THR A 172 17.05 -21.72 -3.00
CA THR A 172 17.75 -22.85 -3.64
C THR A 172 19.05 -22.41 -4.30
N ARG A 173 20.18 -22.43 -3.58
CA ARG A 173 21.51 -22.60 -4.18
C ARG A 173 22.43 -23.38 -3.25
N ASN A 174 22.35 -24.70 -3.35
CA ASN A 174 23.51 -25.56 -3.14
C ASN A 174 23.81 -26.28 -4.46
N SER A 175 25.06 -26.13 -4.89
CA SER A 175 25.85 -26.92 -5.85
C SER A 175 26.35 -26.16 -7.10
N PRO A 176 27.58 -26.49 -7.54
CA PRO A 176 28.57 -25.48 -7.90
C PRO A 176 28.97 -25.45 -9.38
N GLU A 177 29.59 -24.32 -9.72
CA GLU A 177 30.54 -24.05 -10.82
C GLU A 177 30.12 -24.29 -12.29
N GLY A 178 30.13 -23.19 -13.04
CA GLY A 178 30.16 -23.15 -14.51
C GLY A 178 30.62 -21.77 -14.98
N ASN A 179 31.84 -21.71 -15.50
CA ASN A 179 32.60 -20.51 -15.87
C ASN A 179 32.10 -19.92 -17.20
N SER A 180 31.78 -18.61 -17.29
CA SER A 180 31.85 -17.88 -18.59
C SER A 180 31.82 -16.34 -18.45
N SER A 181 32.93 -15.74 -18.88
CA SER A 181 33.12 -14.48 -19.62
C SER A 181 32.31 -13.21 -19.27
N ARG A 182 33.07 -12.16 -18.91
CA ARG A 182 32.72 -10.74 -18.97
C ARG A 182 31.97 -10.39 -20.27
N GLY A 183 30.71 -9.99 -20.15
CA GLY A 183 29.97 -9.26 -21.18
C GLY A 183 29.92 -7.79 -20.76
N GLU A 184 30.18 -6.90 -21.72
CA GLU A 184 30.19 -5.44 -21.54
C GLU A 184 28.77 -4.93 -21.26
N ASP A 185 28.64 -4.00 -20.30
CA ASP A 185 27.39 -3.31 -19.97
C ASP A 185 27.05 -2.34 -21.12
N GLU A 186 26.21 -2.77 -22.07
CA GLU A 186 25.72 -1.93 -23.17
C GLU A 186 24.37 -1.29 -22.79
N LEU A 187 24.28 0.04 -22.89
CA LEU A 187 23.07 0.83 -22.67
C LEU A 187 22.07 0.61 -23.82
N GLU A 188 21.02 -0.20 -23.60
CA GLU A 188 19.92 -0.32 -24.57
C GLU A 188 18.88 0.79 -24.36
N VAL A 189 19.05 1.92 -25.07
CA VAL A 189 18.03 2.96 -25.15
C VAL A 189 16.99 2.56 -26.21
N LYS A 190 15.85 2.00 -25.80
CA LYS A 190 14.70 1.77 -26.70
C LYS A 190 13.96 3.08 -26.98
N GLY A 191 14.53 3.91 -27.86
CA GLY A 191 13.87 5.07 -28.44
C GLY A 191 13.32 4.75 -29.83
N CYS A 192 12.00 4.82 -30.00
CA CYS A 192 11.37 4.74 -31.31
C CYS A 192 11.62 6.03 -32.09
N ALA A 193 12.29 5.94 -33.24
CA ALA A 193 12.47 7.05 -34.16
C ALA A 193 11.41 7.01 -35.27
N THR A 194 10.65 8.10 -35.37
CA THR A 194 9.88 8.58 -36.54
C THR A 194 8.61 7.83 -36.99
N CYS A 195 7.44 8.43 -36.75
CA CYS A 195 6.41 8.68 -37.76
C CYS A 195 5.31 9.67 -37.28
N GLY A 196 5.18 10.81 -37.98
CA GLY A 196 3.89 11.36 -38.49
C GLY A 196 2.86 12.04 -37.57
N PHE A 197 2.86 13.38 -37.61
CA PHE A 197 1.73 14.33 -37.49
C PHE A 197 0.89 14.42 -36.19
N GLY A 198 1.03 15.57 -35.52
CA GLY A 198 0.05 16.10 -34.56
C GLY A 198 0.70 16.72 -33.32
N SER A 199 1.14 17.97 -33.39
CA SER A 199 1.78 18.70 -32.28
C SER A 199 0.86 18.86 -31.06
N PRO A 200 1.40 18.74 -29.84
CA PRO A 200 1.14 19.69 -28.77
C PRO A 200 2.40 20.53 -28.52
N GLN A 201 2.17 21.83 -28.31
CA GLN A 201 3.19 22.87 -28.19
C GLN A 201 4.11 22.61 -26.99
N GLY A 202 5.36 22.23 -27.24
CA GLY A 202 6.44 22.35 -26.26
C GLY A 202 7.11 23.71 -26.42
N PHE A 203 6.93 24.61 -25.46
CA PHE A 203 7.76 25.81 -25.37
C PHE A 203 9.10 25.42 -24.72
N ALA A 204 10.20 25.61 -25.44
CA ALA A 204 11.52 25.67 -24.83
C ALA A 204 11.76 27.12 -24.39
N ASP A 205 11.77 27.37 -23.08
CA ASP A 205 12.22 28.65 -22.54
C ASP A 205 13.76 28.66 -22.53
N LEU A 206 14.35 29.36 -23.50
CA LEU A 206 15.81 29.44 -23.70
C LEU A 206 16.47 30.50 -22.81
N ASN A 207 15.78 31.08 -21.83
CA ASN A 207 16.34 32.12 -20.95
C ASN A 207 16.84 31.63 -19.57
N ARG A 208 17.00 30.33 -19.34
CA ARG A 208 17.63 29.81 -18.11
C ARG A 208 19.14 29.60 -18.26
N LYS A 209 19.92 30.16 -17.32
CA LYS A 209 21.39 30.05 -17.28
C LYS A 209 21.91 28.83 -16.52
N ASP A 210 21.03 27.90 -16.15
CA ASP A 210 21.34 26.84 -15.18
C ASP A 210 21.57 25.48 -15.85
N GLY A 211 21.68 25.44 -17.19
CA GLY A 211 22.14 24.25 -17.94
C GLY A 211 21.20 23.04 -17.99
N ALA A 212 20.04 23.07 -17.34
CA ALA A 212 19.09 21.96 -17.37
C ALA A 212 18.06 22.10 -18.52
N VAL A 213 18.06 21.15 -19.45
CA VAL A 213 16.97 20.96 -20.42
C VAL A 213 15.97 19.98 -19.82
N GLN A 214 14.74 20.44 -19.59
CA GLN A 214 13.65 19.59 -19.12
C GLN A 214 12.89 19.02 -20.34
N ILE A 215 12.87 17.69 -20.46
CA ILE A 215 12.02 16.95 -21.43
C ILE A 215 10.98 16.16 -20.61
N GLY A 216 9.69 16.24 -21.00
CA GLY A 216 8.45 16.02 -20.21
C GLY A 216 8.16 14.61 -19.66
N SER A 217 6.95 14.27 -19.16
CA SER A 217 5.59 14.74 -19.48
C SER A 217 4.65 14.90 -18.26
N SER A 218 3.85 15.96 -18.24
CA SER A 218 2.60 16.00 -17.45
C SER A 218 1.51 15.29 -18.24
N GLY A 219 0.96 14.19 -17.70
CA GLY A 219 -0.11 13.42 -18.33
C GLY A 219 -1.28 13.22 -17.37
N VAL A 220 -2.36 13.94 -17.67
CA VAL A 220 -3.72 13.66 -17.16
C VAL A 220 -4.12 12.24 -17.54
N ALA A 221 -4.80 11.52 -16.63
CA ALA A 221 -5.25 10.15 -16.81
C ALA A 221 -6.20 9.98 -18.02
N PRO A 222 -6.05 8.92 -18.85
CA PRO A 222 -7.08 8.52 -19.81
C PRO A 222 -8.02 7.46 -19.21
N SER A 223 -9.28 7.56 -19.61
CA SER A 223 -10.40 6.67 -19.28
C SER A 223 -10.32 5.30 -20.00
N SER A 224 -10.71 4.26 -19.25
CA SER A 224 -11.32 2.97 -19.61
C SER A 224 -11.07 2.28 -20.97
N SER A 225 -10.86 0.96 -20.84
CA SER A 225 -11.32 -0.16 -21.70
C SER A 225 -10.29 -0.84 -22.62
N GLU A 226 -10.23 -2.18 -22.41
CA GLU A 226 -9.67 -3.25 -23.25
C GLU A 226 -8.15 -3.31 -23.45
N ILE A 227 -7.50 -4.26 -22.76
CA ILE A 227 -6.64 -5.30 -23.36
C ILE A 227 -6.50 -6.46 -22.36
N SER A 228 -6.80 -7.66 -22.84
CA SER A 228 -6.67 -8.95 -22.20
C SER A 228 -5.22 -9.37 -21.98
N GLY A 229 -4.91 -9.86 -20.77
CA GLY A 229 -4.05 -11.02 -20.55
C GLY A 229 -2.60 -10.94 -21.05
N GLN A 230 -1.78 -10.06 -20.49
CA GLN A 230 -0.34 -10.26 -20.37
C GLN A 230 0.11 -9.73 -19.00
N ARG A 231 1.01 -10.48 -18.36
CA ARG A 231 1.64 -10.22 -17.06
C ARG A 231 2.07 -8.75 -17.00
N ALA A 232 1.42 -7.93 -16.19
CA ALA A 232 1.81 -6.54 -16.01
C ALA A 232 3.28 -6.53 -15.58
N ASP A 233 4.16 -5.95 -16.40
CA ASP A 233 5.54 -5.69 -16.01
C ASP A 233 5.48 -4.86 -14.73
N ARG A 234 5.95 -5.44 -13.63
CA ARG A 234 6.06 -4.74 -12.35
C ARG A 234 7.06 -3.61 -12.54
N ILE A 235 6.58 -2.39 -12.67
CA ILE A 235 7.45 -1.20 -12.76
C ILE A 235 7.99 -0.95 -11.35
N LEU A 236 9.15 -1.53 -11.04
CA LEU A 236 9.90 -1.24 -9.82
C LEU A 236 10.60 0.12 -10.02
N ARG A 237 10.26 1.08 -9.17
CA ARG A 237 10.90 2.40 -9.13
C ARG A 237 11.86 2.46 -7.97
N CYS A 238 13.07 2.95 -8.20
CA CYS A 238 14.10 3.04 -7.17
C CYS A 238 14.57 4.50 -7.06
N THR A 239 14.65 5.02 -5.85
CA THR A 239 15.09 6.39 -5.56
C THR A 239 16.17 6.34 -4.49
N ALA A 240 17.30 7.00 -4.72
CA ALA A 240 18.30 7.24 -3.69
C ALA A 240 18.02 8.57 -2.99
N VAL A 241 18.00 8.53 -1.66
CA VAL A 241 17.90 9.69 -0.77
C VAL A 241 19.24 9.83 -0.06
N ILE A 242 19.94 10.92 -0.31
CA ILE A 242 21.25 11.21 0.25
C ILE A 242 21.05 12.19 1.40
N ASN A 243 21.54 11.86 2.58
CA ASN A 243 21.41 12.66 3.77
C ASN A 243 22.77 13.20 4.22
N PHE A 244 22.78 14.42 4.74
CA PHE A 244 23.91 15.02 5.43
C PHE A 244 24.26 14.25 6.72
N PRO A 245 25.46 14.47 7.29
CA PRO A 245 25.84 13.91 8.59
C PRO A 245 24.87 14.26 9.74
N ASP A 246 24.11 15.35 9.62
CA ASP A 246 23.10 15.76 10.61
C ASP A 246 21.73 15.08 10.41
N GLY A 247 21.61 14.21 9.40
CA GLY A 247 20.40 13.46 9.07
C GLY A 247 19.41 14.22 8.17
N SER A 248 19.68 15.48 7.80
CA SER A 248 18.84 16.22 6.87
C SER A 248 19.05 15.77 5.41
N GLU A 249 18.01 15.82 4.59
CA GLU A 249 18.08 15.41 3.18
C GLU A 249 18.94 16.40 2.37
N ALA A 250 20.07 15.91 1.83
CA ALA A 250 20.97 16.66 0.99
C ALA A 250 20.55 16.64 -0.49
N ALA A 251 20.09 15.47 -0.96
CA ALA A 251 19.69 15.27 -2.35
C ALA A 251 18.78 14.05 -2.49
N ARG A 252 18.03 14.01 -3.59
CA ARG A 252 17.19 12.87 -3.98
C ARG A 252 17.24 12.68 -5.48
N MET A 253 17.39 11.44 -5.92
CA MET A 253 17.39 11.11 -7.34
C MET A 253 16.74 9.77 -7.64
N ASN A 254 16.10 9.70 -8.81
CA ASN A 254 15.63 8.44 -9.35
C ASN A 254 16.83 7.64 -9.88
N LEU A 255 16.91 6.37 -9.50
CA LEU A 255 17.83 5.42 -10.10
C LEU A 255 17.13 4.77 -11.30
N LEU A 256 17.83 4.73 -12.44
CA LEU A 256 17.34 4.13 -13.68
C LEU A 256 17.71 2.64 -13.70
N GLU A 257 16.75 1.79 -14.06
CA GLU A 257 17.04 0.38 -14.29
C GLU A 257 17.93 0.25 -15.53
N THR A 258 19.05 -0.45 -15.39
CA THR A 258 20.04 -0.68 -16.47
C THR A 258 19.94 -2.09 -17.03
N THR A 259 19.80 -3.08 -16.14
CA THR A 259 19.53 -4.49 -16.43
C THR A 259 18.59 -4.99 -15.33
N THR A 260 17.95 -6.14 -15.55
CA THR A 260 16.95 -6.68 -14.61
C THR A 260 17.46 -6.68 -13.17
N GLY A 261 16.84 -5.85 -12.32
CA GLY A 261 17.19 -5.74 -10.89
C GLY A 261 18.38 -4.84 -10.56
N LYS A 262 19.10 -4.27 -11.54
CA LYS A 262 20.23 -3.34 -11.34
C LYS A 262 19.82 -1.91 -11.67
N TYR A 263 19.89 -1.05 -10.67
CA TYR A 263 19.50 0.36 -10.72
C TYR A 263 20.72 1.25 -10.55
N MET A 264 20.84 2.29 -11.38
CA MET A 264 21.98 3.21 -11.35
C MET A 264 21.53 4.67 -11.40
N GLY A 265 22.22 5.51 -10.65
CA GLY A 265 22.02 6.96 -10.66
C GLY A 265 23.34 7.67 -10.42
N ILE A 266 23.37 8.97 -10.75
CA ILE A 266 24.56 9.80 -10.61
C ILE A 266 24.25 10.90 -9.62
N TRP A 267 25.06 10.96 -8.57
CA TRP A 267 25.05 12.04 -7.60
C TRP A 267 26.27 12.92 -7.78
N ASN A 268 26.08 14.22 -8.00
CA ASN A 268 27.18 15.16 -7.90
C ASN A 268 27.37 15.52 -6.42
N ALA A 269 28.56 15.26 -5.88
CA ALA A 269 28.91 15.58 -4.50
C ALA A 269 29.13 17.10 -4.34
N GLU A 270 28.06 17.89 -4.48
CA GLU A 270 28.06 19.36 -4.54
C GLU A 270 28.14 20.03 -3.16
N MET A 271 28.36 19.26 -2.10
CA MET A 271 28.22 19.72 -0.73
C MET A 271 29.42 19.26 0.11
N GLN A 272 29.65 19.98 1.20
CA GLN A 272 30.83 19.99 2.07
C GLN A 272 31.47 18.61 2.34
N PRO A 273 32.81 18.55 2.57
CA PRO A 273 33.46 17.31 2.97
C PRO A 273 32.81 16.69 4.20
N GLY A 274 32.58 15.38 4.17
CA GLY A 274 31.84 14.67 5.21
C GLY A 274 31.39 13.29 4.77
N ILE A 275 30.74 12.58 5.69
CA ILE A 275 30.13 11.26 5.43
C ILE A 275 28.64 11.46 5.22
N TYR A 276 28.17 11.12 4.03
CA TYR A 276 26.76 11.16 3.67
C TYR A 276 26.17 9.76 3.77
N THR A 277 24.99 9.62 4.38
CA THR A 277 24.26 8.35 4.35
C THR A 277 23.31 8.33 3.16
N VAL A 278 23.09 7.13 2.61
CA VAL A 278 22.18 6.92 1.49
C VAL A 278 21.13 5.90 1.89
N SER A 279 19.86 6.30 1.78
CA SER A 279 18.70 5.44 1.89
C SER A 279 18.13 5.13 0.51
N ILE A 280 17.65 3.92 0.30
CA ILE A 280 16.95 3.53 -0.94
C ILE A 280 15.47 3.43 -0.68
N VAL A 281 14.67 4.21 -1.41
CA VAL A 281 13.22 4.06 -1.44
C VAL A 281 12.86 3.34 -2.73
N ALA A 282 12.38 2.11 -2.59
CA ALA A 282 11.98 1.28 -3.71
C ALA A 282 10.46 1.07 -3.69
N THR A 283 9.81 1.18 -4.85
CA THR A 283 8.35 1.12 -4.97
C THR A 283 7.94 0.19 -6.09
N ALA A 284 7.10 -0.81 -5.79
CA ALA A 284 6.56 -1.76 -6.76
C ALA A 284 5.06 -1.94 -6.51
N ASP A 285 4.25 -1.92 -7.57
CA ASP A 285 2.79 -2.13 -7.51
C ASP A 285 2.06 -1.24 -6.48
N GLY A 286 2.58 -0.03 -6.23
CA GLY A 286 2.03 0.92 -5.25
C GLY A 286 2.51 0.71 -3.81
N ASN A 287 3.30 -0.32 -3.53
CA ASN A 287 3.92 -0.56 -2.23
C ASN A 287 5.36 -0.07 -2.25
N SER A 288 5.75 0.64 -1.20
CA SER A 288 7.10 1.18 -1.05
C SER A 288 7.80 0.55 0.15
N GLU A 289 9.08 0.25 -0.01
CA GLU A 289 9.99 -0.09 1.08
C GLU A 289 11.16 0.89 1.11
N THR A 290 11.54 1.30 2.33
CA THR A 290 12.70 2.15 2.57
C THR A 290 13.79 1.33 3.22
N PHE A 291 14.88 1.10 2.49
CA PHE A 291 16.13 0.59 3.01
C PHE A 291 16.92 1.77 3.58
N ALA A 292 16.78 2.02 4.88
CA ALA A 292 17.35 3.19 5.54
C ALA A 292 18.86 3.04 5.77
N ASP A 293 19.61 4.12 5.51
CA ASP A 293 21.05 4.28 5.78
C ASP A 293 21.91 3.07 5.37
N VAL A 294 21.66 2.55 4.16
CA VAL A 294 22.26 1.31 3.64
C VAL A 294 23.62 1.50 2.97
N LEU A 295 24.05 2.73 2.75
CA LEU A 295 25.35 3.06 2.17
C LEU A 295 25.88 4.38 2.75
N GLU A 296 27.19 4.45 2.93
CA GLU A 296 27.90 5.70 3.28
C GLU A 296 28.76 6.15 2.09
N ILE A 297 28.76 7.46 1.79
CA ILE A 297 29.62 8.09 0.79
C ILE A 297 30.52 9.11 1.50
N GLU A 298 31.83 8.89 1.46
CA GLU A 298 32.82 9.83 1.99
C GLU A 298 33.17 10.88 0.92
N VAL A 299 32.83 12.14 1.17
CA VAL A 299 33.20 13.28 0.34
C VAL A 299 34.44 13.96 0.94
N ARG A 300 35.51 14.05 0.14
CA ARG A 300 36.77 14.72 0.48
C ARG A 300 36.88 16.06 -0.24
N ALA A 301 37.67 16.96 0.34
CA ALA A 301 38.03 18.24 -0.29
C ALA A 301 38.88 18.04 -1.56
#